data_AF-A0A938EK30-F1
#
_entry.id   AF-A0A938EK30-F1
#
_cell.length_a   1.000
_cell.length_b   1.000
_cell.length_c   1.000
_cell.angle_alpha   90.00
_cell.angle_beta   90.00
_cell.angle_gamma   90.00
#
_symmetry.space_group_name_H-M   'P 1'
#
loop_
_entity.id
_entity.type
_entity.pdbx_description
1 polymer ?
#
loop_
_entity_poly.entity_id
_entity_poly.type
_entity_poly.pdbx_seq_one_letter_code
_entity_poly.pdbx_strand_id
1 'polypeptide(L)'
;MKTVSFSRLLVSGFLTTSLLLVGCSSSSTSNQATTSGKCDDEQKISVTDHISSQITAFEQKNWDKAYGYASNSFRKNINPGDFQAIILDQYSFLVNNSGYTFGNCTTNADGIFQNITITSKSQSYELIYNLVLEDGKLGIFAARVLSAAENVAI
;
A
#
# COMPACT_ATOMS: atom_id res chain seq x y z
N MET A 1 -53.28 -52.35 -24.47
CA MET A 1 -54.47 -52.21 -25.36
C MET A 1 -55.42 -51.20 -24.72
N LYS A 2 -55.97 -50.28 -25.52
CA LYS A 2 -56.90 -49.15 -25.21
C LYS A 2 -56.28 -47.74 -25.08
N THR A 3 -56.14 -47.11 -26.25
CA THR A 3 -56.71 -45.82 -26.68
C THR A 3 -56.65 -44.57 -25.78
N VAL A 4 -55.81 -43.64 -26.23
CA VAL A 4 -55.92 -42.17 -26.34
C VAL A 4 -57.23 -41.48 -25.95
N SER A 5 -57.13 -40.36 -25.24
CA SER A 5 -58.04 -39.21 -25.40
C SER A 5 -57.23 -37.90 -25.53
N PHE A 6 -57.50 -37.18 -26.61
CA PHE A 6 -56.96 -35.86 -26.92
C PHE A 6 -57.91 -34.80 -26.33
N SER A 7 -57.38 -33.83 -25.58
CA SER A 7 -57.96 -32.48 -25.55
C SER A 7 -56.84 -31.47 -25.71
N ARG A 8 -56.91 -30.76 -26.82
CA ARG A 8 -56.07 -29.63 -27.19
C ARG A 8 -56.52 -28.40 -26.40
N LEU A 9 -55.60 -27.71 -25.75
CA LEU A 9 -55.68 -26.26 -25.57
C LEU A 9 -54.29 -25.69 -25.84
N LEU A 10 -54.21 -25.04 -26.99
CA LEU A 10 -53.09 -24.25 -27.45
C LEU A 10 -53.11 -22.92 -26.69
N VAL A 11 -52.03 -22.58 -25.98
CA VAL A 11 -51.54 -21.20 -25.93
C VAL A 11 -50.02 -21.24 -26.02
N SER A 12 -49.55 -20.90 -27.21
CA SER A 12 -48.18 -20.50 -27.50
C SER A 12 -47.89 -19.18 -26.80
N GLY A 13 -46.76 -19.07 -26.12
CA GLY A 13 -46.34 -17.87 -25.42
C GLY A 13 -44.93 -17.99 -24.86
N PHE A 14 -43.96 -18.18 -25.74
CA PHE A 14 -42.54 -17.94 -25.48
C PHE A 14 -42.35 -16.46 -25.12
N LEU A 15 -41.76 -16.09 -23.96
CA LEU A 15 -40.81 -14.96 -23.87
C LEU A 15 -40.18 -14.81 -22.46
N THR A 16 -38.90 -15.20 -22.40
CA THR A 16 -37.79 -14.48 -21.77
C THR A 16 -37.91 -14.05 -20.30
N THR A 17 -37.35 -14.89 -19.43
CA THR A 17 -36.73 -14.48 -18.17
C THR A 17 -35.53 -13.58 -18.47
N SER A 18 -35.70 -12.25 -18.33
CA SER A 18 -34.58 -11.31 -18.32
C SER A 18 -34.37 -10.78 -16.90
N LEU A 19 -33.59 -11.51 -16.09
CA LEU A 19 -32.93 -10.90 -14.94
C LEU A 19 -31.79 -10.02 -15.48
N LEU A 20 -32.03 -8.72 -15.60
CA LEU A 20 -30.95 -7.76 -15.78
C LEU A 20 -30.24 -7.58 -14.43
N LEU A 21 -29.27 -8.44 -14.14
CA LEU A 21 -28.20 -8.08 -13.20
C LEU A 21 -27.39 -6.97 -13.87
N VAL A 22 -27.68 -5.72 -13.52
CA VAL A 22 -26.76 -4.61 -13.78
C VAL A 22 -25.59 -4.79 -12.80
N GLY A 23 -24.68 -5.67 -13.17
CA GLY A 23 -23.35 -5.73 -12.58
C GLY A 23 -22.59 -4.49 -13.03
N CYS A 24 -22.63 -3.42 -12.22
CA CYS A 24 -21.58 -2.43 -12.27
C CYS A 24 -20.32 -3.08 -11.67
N SER A 25 -19.64 -3.94 -12.45
CA SER A 25 -18.21 -4.12 -12.22
C SER A 25 -17.57 -2.82 -12.70
N SER A 26 -17.35 -1.88 -11.78
CA SER A 26 -16.25 -0.93 -11.99
C SER A 26 -15.00 -1.79 -12.07
N SER A 27 -14.65 -2.21 -13.28
CA SER A 27 -13.27 -2.49 -13.61
C SER A 27 -12.57 -1.16 -13.43
N SER A 28 -12.06 -0.90 -12.22
CA SER A 28 -10.89 -0.07 -12.06
C SER A 28 -9.79 -0.80 -12.81
N THR A 29 -9.78 -0.59 -14.12
CA THR A 29 -8.61 -0.78 -14.95
C THR A 29 -7.59 0.15 -14.34
N SER A 30 -6.83 -0.37 -13.37
CA SER A 30 -5.56 0.18 -12.96
C SER A 30 -4.71 0.08 -14.21
N ASN A 31 -4.86 1.11 -15.06
CA ASN A 31 -3.88 1.46 -16.05
C ASN A 31 -2.65 1.78 -15.20
N GLN A 32 -1.82 0.76 -14.96
CA GLN A 32 -0.43 0.94 -14.60
C GLN A 32 0.24 1.59 -15.82
N ALA A 33 -0.07 2.87 -15.99
CA ALA A 33 0.71 3.75 -16.81
C ALA A 33 2.03 3.90 -16.05
N THR A 34 3.09 3.33 -16.63
CA THR A 34 4.48 3.68 -16.37
C THR A 34 4.66 5.17 -16.66
N THR A 35 4.16 6.03 -15.79
CA THR A 35 4.34 7.48 -15.85
C THR A 35 5.27 7.85 -14.73
N SER A 36 6.55 7.97 -15.07
CA SER A 36 7.47 8.71 -14.22
C SER A 36 6.87 10.09 -13.97
N GLY A 37 6.58 10.45 -12.73
CA GLY A 37 5.78 11.62 -12.44
C GLY A 37 5.55 11.87 -10.96
N LYS A 38 4.72 12.87 -10.66
CA LYS A 38 4.22 13.12 -9.31
C LYS A 38 3.16 12.10 -8.96
N CYS A 39 3.09 11.71 -7.69
CA CYS A 39 1.98 10.89 -7.23
C CYS A 39 0.65 11.64 -7.39
N ASP A 40 -0.40 10.90 -7.76
CA ASP A 40 -1.77 11.38 -7.62
C ASP A 40 -2.20 11.39 -6.13
N ASP A 41 -3.42 11.87 -5.87
CA ASP A 41 -3.89 12.04 -4.49
C ASP A 41 -4.22 10.73 -3.79
N GLU A 42 -4.68 9.71 -4.54
CA GLU A 42 -4.94 8.37 -3.97
C GLU A 42 -3.63 7.68 -3.58
N GLN A 43 -2.62 7.77 -4.44
CA GLN A 43 -1.26 7.29 -4.18
C GLN A 43 -0.67 7.96 -2.95
N LYS A 44 -0.78 9.29 -2.84
CA LYS A 44 -0.29 10.02 -1.66
C LYS A 44 -0.94 9.48 -0.39
N ILE A 45 -2.27 9.41 -0.33
CA ILE A 45 -2.99 8.93 0.87
C ILE A 45 -2.54 7.51 1.23
N SER A 46 -2.55 6.59 0.26
CA SER A 46 -2.19 5.20 0.50
C SER A 46 -0.74 5.06 1.00
N VAL A 47 0.19 5.79 0.40
CA VAL A 47 1.61 5.75 0.77
C VAL A 47 1.85 6.36 2.15
N THR A 48 1.28 7.54 2.42
CA THR A 48 1.44 8.20 3.71
C THR A 48 0.82 7.38 4.84
N ASP A 49 -0.35 6.79 4.63
CA ASP A 49 -1.00 5.92 5.63
C ASP A 49 -0.17 4.67 5.91
N HIS A 50 0.40 4.07 4.88
CA HIS A 50 1.22 2.86 4.99
C HIS A 50 2.53 3.12 5.74
N ILE A 51 3.23 4.22 5.40
CA ILE A 51 4.46 4.62 6.12
C ILE A 51 4.14 5.02 7.56
N SER A 52 3.09 5.84 7.77
CA SER A 52 2.66 6.25 9.12
C SER A 52 2.39 5.05 10.01
N SER A 53 1.69 4.06 9.47
CA SER A 53 1.36 2.84 10.21
C SER A 53 2.59 2.01 10.59
N GLN A 54 3.61 1.96 9.73
CA GLN A 54 4.88 1.31 10.07
C GLN A 54 5.63 2.09 11.16
N ILE A 55 5.70 3.42 11.05
CA ILE A 55 6.34 4.28 12.07
C ILE A 55 5.64 4.11 13.42
N THR A 56 4.30 4.13 13.47
CA THR A 56 3.55 3.86 14.70
C THR A 56 3.85 2.46 15.25
N ALA A 57 4.03 1.45 14.40
CA ALA A 57 4.42 0.12 14.87
C ALA A 57 5.85 0.11 15.46
N PHE A 58 6.79 0.90 14.91
CA PHE A 58 8.12 1.10 15.50
C PHE A 58 8.05 1.78 16.87
N GLU A 59 7.29 2.86 17.02
CA GLU A 59 7.08 3.57 18.30
C GLU A 59 6.52 2.63 19.38
N GLN A 60 5.61 1.75 19.00
CA GLN A 60 5.01 0.74 19.87
C GLN A 60 5.91 -0.49 20.08
N LYS A 61 7.08 -0.55 19.42
CA LYS A 61 7.97 -1.71 19.39
C LYS A 61 7.26 -3.01 18.96
N ASN A 62 6.24 -2.88 18.12
CA ASN A 62 5.49 -3.99 17.55
C ASN A 62 6.18 -4.44 16.25
N TRP A 63 7.27 -5.19 16.40
CA TRP A 63 8.16 -5.57 15.31
C TRP A 63 7.48 -6.43 14.25
N ASP A 64 6.62 -7.37 14.65
CA ASP A 64 5.87 -8.21 13.71
C ASP A 64 4.94 -7.36 12.83
N LYS A 65 4.24 -6.39 13.43
CA LYS A 65 3.39 -5.47 12.69
C LYS A 65 4.21 -4.56 11.78
N ALA A 66 5.31 -3.99 12.28
CA ALA A 66 6.19 -3.14 11.51
C ALA A 66 6.78 -3.86 10.28
N TYR A 67 7.24 -5.11 10.48
CA TYR A 67 7.73 -5.99 9.42
C TYR A 67 6.63 -6.36 8.42
N GLY A 68 5.37 -6.47 8.86
CA GLY A 68 4.20 -6.71 8.01
C GLY A 68 3.91 -5.63 6.96
N TYR A 69 4.45 -4.42 7.13
CA TYR A 69 4.39 -3.32 6.15
C TYR A 69 5.50 -3.39 5.08
N ALA A 70 6.52 -4.24 5.27
CA ALA A 70 7.56 -4.44 4.27
C ALA A 70 7.05 -5.25 3.06
N SER A 71 7.61 -4.97 1.89
CA SER A 71 7.24 -5.66 0.64
C SER A 71 7.57 -7.15 0.70
N ASN A 72 6.91 -7.96 -0.14
CA ASN A 72 7.23 -9.39 -0.25
C ASN A 72 8.67 -9.57 -0.73
N SER A 73 9.14 -8.76 -1.68
CA SER A 73 10.54 -8.75 -2.11
C SER A 73 11.53 -8.45 -0.98
N PHE A 74 11.23 -7.52 -0.08
CA PHE A 74 12.07 -7.26 1.09
C PHE A 74 12.09 -8.47 2.04
N ARG A 75 10.89 -8.98 2.38
CA ARG A 75 10.72 -10.08 3.34
C ARG A 75 11.31 -11.42 2.86
N LYS A 76 11.53 -11.59 1.55
CA LYS A 76 12.27 -12.74 1.00
C LYS A 76 13.76 -12.74 1.32
N ASN A 77 14.34 -11.56 1.56
CA ASN A 77 15.79 -11.40 1.74
C ASN A 77 16.17 -11.09 3.19
N ILE A 78 15.27 -10.48 3.95
CA ILE A 78 15.53 -10.05 5.32
C ILE A 78 14.51 -10.72 6.24
N ASN A 79 14.98 -11.49 7.23
CA ASN A 79 14.11 -12.11 8.22
C ASN A 79 13.67 -11.08 9.29
N PRO A 80 12.63 -11.39 10.09
CA PRO A 80 12.12 -10.45 11.11
C PRO A 80 13.16 -10.01 12.15
N GLY A 81 14.06 -10.90 12.55
CA GLY A 81 15.10 -10.61 13.55
C GLY A 81 16.15 -9.62 13.01
N ASP A 82 16.63 -9.84 11.80
CA ASP A 82 17.56 -8.95 11.12
C ASP A 82 16.92 -7.58 10.86
N PHE A 83 15.65 -7.57 10.45
CA PHE A 83 14.88 -6.33 10.30
C PHE A 83 14.86 -5.53 11.61
N GLN A 84 14.50 -6.16 12.73
CA GLN A 84 14.51 -5.48 14.03
C GLN A 84 15.91 -4.97 14.40
N ALA A 85 16.95 -5.79 14.21
CA ALA A 85 18.32 -5.41 14.52
C ALA A 85 18.78 -4.18 13.70
N ILE A 86 18.51 -4.17 12.39
CA ILE A 86 18.83 -3.04 11.50
C ILE A 86 18.11 -1.76 11.96
N ILE A 87 16.82 -1.85 12.29
CA ILE A 87 16.06 -0.68 12.73
C ILE A 87 16.59 -0.13 14.05
N LEU A 88 16.93 -1.00 15.01
CA LEU A 88 17.47 -0.57 16.30
C LEU A 88 18.89 0.00 16.21
N ASP A 89 19.72 -0.51 15.31
CA ASP A 89 21.11 -0.07 15.13
C ASP A 89 21.20 1.21 14.30
N GLN A 90 20.55 1.23 13.13
CA GLN A 90 20.79 2.25 12.11
C GLN A 90 19.66 3.30 12.02
N TYR A 91 18.47 2.94 12.46
CA TYR A 91 17.26 3.76 12.30
C TYR A 91 16.53 3.99 13.62
N SER A 92 17.25 3.99 14.75
CA SER A 92 16.67 4.15 16.08
C SER A 92 15.90 5.46 16.26
N PHE A 93 16.16 6.47 15.42
CA PHE A 93 15.41 7.72 15.34
C PHE A 93 13.98 7.53 14.83
N LEU A 94 13.65 6.45 14.10
CA LEU A 94 12.26 6.11 13.74
C LEU A 94 11.46 5.62 14.96
N VAL A 95 12.13 4.90 15.86
CA VAL A 95 11.53 4.34 17.09
C VAL A 95 11.28 5.44 18.12
N ASN A 96 12.22 6.39 18.23
CA ASN A 96 12.21 7.44 19.26
C ASN A 96 11.93 8.83 18.67
N ASN A 97 11.17 8.89 17.58
CA ASN A 97 10.83 10.14 16.92
C ASN A 97 9.87 10.99 17.77
N SER A 98 9.88 12.30 17.55
CA SER A 98 8.95 13.27 18.15
C SER A 98 7.97 13.84 17.13
N GLY A 99 7.87 13.22 15.95
CA GLY A 99 7.03 13.65 14.84
C GLY A 99 7.74 13.53 13.48
N TYR A 100 6.94 13.59 12.43
CA TYR A 100 7.41 13.55 11.06
C TYR A 100 6.50 14.32 10.10
N THR A 101 7.03 14.71 8.95
CA THR A 101 6.29 15.38 7.88
C THR A 101 6.56 14.71 6.54
N PHE A 102 5.54 14.70 5.67
CA PHE A 102 5.63 14.17 4.31
C PHE A 102 5.99 15.28 3.32
N GLY A 103 6.99 15.03 2.50
CA GLY A 103 7.42 15.89 1.40
C GLY A 103 6.93 15.39 0.04
N ASN A 104 7.76 15.62 -0.98
CA ASN A 104 7.46 15.21 -2.35
C ASN A 104 7.21 13.70 -2.48
N CYS A 105 6.19 13.36 -3.26
CA CYS A 105 5.89 12.00 -3.69
C CYS A 105 6.03 11.91 -5.22
N THR A 106 6.85 10.98 -5.68
CA THR A 106 7.04 10.67 -7.10
C THR A 106 6.85 9.19 -7.36
N THR A 107 6.50 8.82 -8.59
CA THR A 107 6.38 7.44 -9.01
C THR A 107 7.15 7.24 -10.32
N ASN A 108 7.67 6.04 -10.55
CA ASN A 108 8.30 5.61 -11.79
C ASN A 108 8.20 4.09 -11.94
N ALA A 109 8.98 3.49 -12.85
CA ALA A 109 8.95 2.04 -13.10
C ALA A 109 9.41 1.18 -11.89
N ASP A 110 10.19 1.73 -10.96
CA ASP A 110 10.74 1.03 -9.79
C ASP A 110 9.83 1.13 -8.55
N GLY A 111 8.75 1.91 -8.61
CA GLY A 111 7.80 2.10 -7.52
C GLY A 111 7.49 3.55 -7.20
N ILE A 112 6.99 3.76 -5.99
CA ILE A 112 6.61 5.06 -5.44
C ILE A 112 7.65 5.51 -4.43
N PHE A 113 8.09 6.75 -4.55
CA PHE A 113 9.13 7.36 -3.74
C PHE A 113 8.54 8.50 -2.92
N GLN A 114 8.58 8.37 -1.60
CA GLN A 114 8.07 9.36 -0.66
C GLN A 114 9.20 9.95 0.17
N ASN A 115 9.39 11.27 0.08
CA ASN A 115 10.28 11.99 0.97
C ASN A 115 9.61 12.18 2.33
N ILE A 116 10.34 11.97 3.41
CA ILE A 116 9.87 12.21 4.77
C ILE A 116 10.96 12.93 5.57
N THR A 117 10.56 13.81 6.46
CA THR A 117 11.45 14.39 7.46
C THR A 117 11.04 13.87 8.83
N ILE A 118 11.94 13.19 9.52
CA ILE A 118 11.74 12.68 10.88
C ILE A 118 12.43 13.64 11.85
N THR A 119 11.71 14.13 12.86
CA THR A 119 12.31 14.85 13.98
C THR A 119 12.54 13.88 15.12
N SER A 120 13.75 13.85 15.67
CA SER A 120 14.09 13.03 16.83
C SER A 120 15.08 13.79 17.71
N LYS A 121 14.64 14.15 18.92
CA LYS A 121 15.39 15.01 19.85
C LYS A 121 15.82 16.31 19.14
N SER A 122 17.10 16.67 19.21
CA SER A 122 17.67 17.84 18.55
C SER A 122 18.18 17.54 17.14
N GLN A 123 17.69 16.51 16.46
CA GLN A 123 18.09 16.19 15.09
C GLN A 123 16.89 15.96 14.18
N SER A 124 17.02 16.36 12.93
CA SER A 124 16.10 16.05 11.84
C SER A 124 16.79 15.17 10.82
N TYR A 125 16.09 14.15 10.33
CA TYR A 125 16.57 13.22 9.31
C TYR A 125 15.67 13.32 8.09
N GLU A 126 16.25 13.53 6.92
CA GLU A 126 15.52 13.40 5.66
C GLU A 126 15.70 11.98 5.13
N LEU A 127 14.60 11.32 4.80
CA LEU A 127 14.61 10.00 4.19
C LEU A 127 13.80 10.00 2.91
N ILE A 128 14.15 9.05 2.04
CA ILE A 128 13.32 8.63 0.93
C ILE A 128 12.91 7.17 1.12
N TYR A 129 11.61 6.92 1.15
CA TYR A 129 11.01 5.59 1.17
C TYR A 129 10.69 5.17 -0.26
N ASN A 130 11.02 3.93 -0.63
CA ASN A 130 10.57 3.28 -1.85
C ASN A 130 9.51 2.23 -1.51
N LEU A 131 8.32 2.37 -2.11
CA LEU A 131 7.20 1.47 -1.97
C LEU A 131 6.88 0.81 -3.32
N VAL A 132 6.61 -0.49 -3.26
CA VAL A 132 6.28 -1.30 -4.43
C VAL A 132 4.91 -1.94 -4.26
N LEU A 133 4.19 -2.09 -5.37
CA LEU A 133 2.91 -2.81 -5.41
C LEU A 133 3.17 -4.24 -5.89
N GLU A 134 3.05 -5.20 -4.99
CA GLU A 134 3.28 -6.62 -5.28
C GLU A 134 2.01 -7.41 -4.97
N ASP A 135 1.50 -8.15 -5.95
CA ASP A 135 0.26 -8.92 -5.81
C ASP A 135 -0.94 -8.08 -5.33
N GLY A 136 -1.00 -6.81 -5.77
CA GLY A 136 -2.04 -5.85 -5.36
C GLY A 136 -1.88 -5.30 -3.94
N LYS A 137 -0.77 -5.60 -3.24
CA LYS A 137 -0.48 -5.10 -1.90
C LYS A 137 0.71 -4.14 -1.93
N LEU A 138 0.52 -2.94 -1.37
CA LEU A 138 1.59 -1.96 -1.19
C LEU A 138 2.54 -2.44 -0.08
N GLY A 139 3.85 -2.31 -0.31
CA GLY A 139 4.86 -2.67 0.67
C GLY A 139 6.10 -1.79 0.57
N ILE A 140 6.73 -1.51 1.71
CA ILE A 140 7.97 -0.75 1.77
C ILE A 140 9.12 -1.68 1.38
N PHE A 141 9.80 -1.36 0.28
CA PHE A 141 10.95 -2.11 -0.20
C PHE A 141 12.26 -1.58 0.40
N ALA A 142 12.40 -0.26 0.53
CA ALA A 142 13.61 0.35 1.07
C ALA A 142 13.32 1.71 1.72
N ALA A 143 14.19 2.11 2.65
CA ALA A 143 14.26 3.47 3.17
C ALA A 143 15.74 3.89 3.24
N ARG A 144 16.04 5.09 2.76
CA ARG A 144 17.42 5.63 2.77
C ARG A 144 17.45 7.01 3.40
N VAL A 145 18.41 7.23 4.29
CA VAL A 145 18.71 8.56 4.84
C VAL A 145 19.41 9.37 3.74
N LEU A 146 18.89 10.55 3.46
CA LEU A 146 19.47 11.52 2.53
C LEU A 146 20.39 12.49 3.25
N SER A 147 19.95 12.97 4.43
CA SER A 147 20.68 13.94 5.23
C SER A 147 20.27 13.84 6.70
N ALA A 148 21.13 14.35 7.59
CA ALA A 148 20.84 14.55 9.00
C ALA A 148 21.34 15.94 9.42
N ALA A 149 20.50 16.72 10.11
CA ALA A 149 20.81 18.08 10.51
C ALA A 149 20.43 18.32 11.97
N GLU A 150 21.27 19.02 12.73
CA GLU A 150 20.94 19.43 14.09
C GLU A 150 19.85 20.52 14.08
N ASN A 151 18.86 20.36 14.96
CA ASN A 151 17.85 21.36 15.24
C ASN A 151 18.49 22.41 16.15
N VAL A 152 19.06 23.46 15.56
CA VAL A 152 19.58 24.60 16.31
C VAL A 152 18.39 25.35 16.91
N ALA A 153 18.20 25.23 18.23
CA ALA A 153 17.23 26.04 18.95
C ALA A 153 17.69 27.51 18.87
N ILE A 154 16.87 28.36 18.25
CA ILE A 154 17.06 29.82 18.18
C ILE A 154 16.43 30.45 19.42
#